data_AF-A0A7R9VZ57-F1
#
_entry.id   AF-A0A7R9VZ57-F1
#
_cell.length_a   1.000
_cell.length_b   1.000
_cell.length_c   1.000
_cell.angle_alpha   90.00
_cell.angle_beta   90.00
_cell.angle_gamma   90.00
#
_symmetry.space_group_name_H-M   'P 1'
#
loop_
_entity.id
_entity.type
_entity.pdbx_description
1 polymer ?
#
loop_
_entity_poly.entity_id
_entity_poly.type
_entity_poly.pdbx_seq_one_letter_code
_entity_poly.pdbx_strand_id
1 'polypeptide(L)'
;MMSTDRAPCGSRRRLHLHRERQQQTRGVHGRASVRNPAAVNSRGDCGGGSGARVLSETELAATRWLRFVDLQYVRGEGQQPRTWQACQRSTTKPGTIDAVAVFSVITRAGREPQLLVVKQFRPPVGRHTLELPAGLIDAGESPEVAGLRELKEETGLTAQLLGSTGRQFLSPGLTGENIVTVFAQIDGDAPENQDPVQCADDAGAIQIDMLPLRSLPEALAEQEVAGFAVWVGLWAVAQGMRLSSLMPGVLAGE
;
A
#
# COMPACT_ATOMS: atom_id res chain seq x y z
N MET A 1 -16.62 9.96 59.26
CA MET A 1 -15.14 10.01 59.25
C MET A 1 -14.67 8.73 58.58
N MET A 2 -14.04 8.68 57.40
CA MET A 2 -13.62 9.66 56.42
C MET A 2 -13.96 9.09 55.04
N SER A 3 -14.64 9.89 54.23
CA SER A 3 -14.77 9.76 52.77
C SER A 3 -13.78 10.76 52.18
N THR A 4 -13.02 10.37 51.16
CA THR A 4 -12.27 11.31 50.31
C THR A 4 -12.40 10.91 48.85
N ASP A 5 -13.48 11.39 48.27
CA ASP A 5 -13.64 12.05 46.97
C ASP A 5 -12.67 11.74 45.82
N ARG A 6 -13.27 11.13 44.78
CA ARG A 6 -12.89 11.32 43.38
C ARG A 6 -13.33 12.72 42.93
N ALA A 7 -12.44 13.46 42.28
CA ALA A 7 -12.80 14.68 41.54
C ALA A 7 -12.75 14.42 40.02
N PRO A 8 -13.82 14.74 39.26
CA PRO A 8 -13.80 14.78 37.79
C PRO A 8 -13.47 16.20 37.31
N CYS A 9 -12.62 16.34 36.28
CA CYS A 9 -12.40 17.63 35.63
C CYS A 9 -13.26 17.72 34.36
N GLY A 10 -14.26 18.61 34.42
CA GLY A 10 -15.30 18.76 33.41
C GLY A 10 -14.90 19.60 32.18
N SER A 11 -15.49 19.16 31.08
CA SER A 11 -16.08 19.89 29.96
C SER A 11 -16.16 21.43 29.96
N ARG A 12 -16.01 21.95 28.73
CA ARG A 12 -16.56 23.18 28.09
C ARG A 12 -15.60 24.38 27.96
N ARG A 13 -15.19 24.64 26.72
CA ARG A 13 -15.46 25.89 25.99
C ARG A 13 -15.29 25.68 24.47
N ARG A 14 -16.43 25.60 23.76
CA ARG A 14 -16.58 25.86 22.33
C ARG A 14 -16.70 27.38 22.13
N LEU A 15 -16.40 27.83 20.91
CA LEU A 15 -16.62 29.16 20.31
C LEU A 15 -15.46 30.16 20.44
N HIS A 16 -14.61 30.18 19.41
CA HIS A 16 -14.21 31.36 18.62
C HIS A 16 -12.88 31.06 17.91
N LEU A 17 -12.94 30.65 16.64
CA LEU A 17 -11.86 30.75 15.64
C LEU A 17 -12.40 30.26 14.28
N HIS A 18 -13.51 30.86 13.85
CA HIS A 18 -14.12 30.60 12.55
C HIS A 18 -14.53 31.94 11.92
N ARG A 19 -13.54 32.84 11.69
CA ARG A 19 -13.78 34.04 10.87
C ARG A 19 -12.55 34.77 10.29
N GLU A 20 -11.38 34.13 10.20
CA GLU A 20 -10.18 34.78 9.61
C GLU A 20 -9.44 33.91 8.56
N ARG A 21 -10.15 33.05 7.82
CA ARG A 21 -9.56 32.30 6.68
C ARG A 21 -10.38 32.43 5.39
N GLN A 22 -10.93 33.60 5.11
CA GLN A 22 -11.60 33.89 3.82
C GLN A 22 -11.10 35.16 3.10
N GLN A 23 -9.91 35.65 3.44
CA GLN A 23 -9.29 36.75 2.69
C GLN A 23 -7.80 36.49 2.44
N GLN A 24 -7.50 35.43 1.68
CA GLN A 24 -6.18 35.26 1.04
C GLN A 24 -6.27 34.29 -0.15
N THR A 25 -7.16 34.61 -1.09
CA THR A 25 -7.22 33.97 -2.42
C THR A 25 -7.29 35.04 -3.49
N ARG A 26 -6.26 35.90 -3.58
CA ARG A 26 -6.03 36.73 -4.76
C ARG A 26 -4.55 36.89 -5.03
N GLY A 27 -4.11 36.36 -6.17
CA GLY A 27 -2.93 36.80 -6.89
C GLY A 27 -1.65 35.99 -6.65
N VAL A 28 -1.45 34.92 -7.44
CA VAL A 28 -0.09 34.52 -7.85
C VAL A 28 -0.13 34.11 -9.33
N HIS A 29 0.00 35.11 -10.22
CA HIS A 29 0.56 34.86 -11.55
C HIS A 29 2.09 34.82 -11.40
N GLY A 30 2.61 33.63 -11.07
CA GLY A 30 4.04 33.36 -11.01
C GLY A 30 4.51 32.80 -12.36
N ARG A 31 5.46 33.50 -12.99
CA ARG A 31 6.13 33.10 -14.24
C ARG A 31 6.57 31.63 -14.20
N ALA A 32 6.19 30.86 -15.21
CA ALA A 32 6.76 29.54 -15.47
C ALA A 32 8.28 29.66 -15.71
N SER A 33 9.07 29.14 -14.78
CA SER A 33 10.51 28.96 -14.98
C SER A 33 10.69 27.70 -15.83
N VAL A 34 10.96 27.89 -17.12
CA VAL A 34 11.41 26.81 -18.01
C VAL A 34 12.80 26.38 -17.51
N ARG A 35 12.88 25.25 -16.82
CA ARG A 35 14.17 24.59 -16.57
C ARG A 35 14.58 23.82 -17.82
N ASN A 36 15.84 24.04 -18.21
CA ASN A 36 16.51 23.44 -19.36
C ASN A 36 16.49 21.89 -19.25
N PRO A 37 16.25 21.13 -20.33
CA PRO A 37 16.15 19.69 -20.29
C PRO A 37 17.55 19.09 -20.35
N ALA A 38 18.16 18.85 -19.19
CA ALA A 38 19.38 18.05 -19.11
C ALA A 38 19.27 17.06 -17.95
N ALA A 39 19.53 15.79 -18.28
CA ALA A 39 19.61 14.61 -17.41
C ALA A 39 18.27 13.97 -16.98
N VAL A 40 17.61 13.30 -17.92
CA VAL A 40 16.93 12.02 -17.62
C VAL A 40 17.60 10.95 -18.46
N ASN A 41 18.66 10.34 -17.92
CA ASN A 41 19.24 9.13 -18.48
C ASN A 41 19.47 8.13 -17.36
N SER A 42 18.49 7.24 -17.18
CA SER A 42 18.62 5.85 -16.74
C SER A 42 17.23 5.27 -16.48
N ARG A 43 16.40 5.13 -17.53
CA ARG A 43 15.21 4.27 -17.45
C ARG A 43 15.57 2.97 -18.13
N GLY A 44 15.63 1.90 -17.34
CA GLY A 44 15.91 0.54 -17.80
C GLY A 44 14.98 0.18 -18.95
N ASP A 45 15.62 -0.25 -20.03
CA ASP A 45 15.02 -0.78 -21.25
C ASP A 45 14.04 -1.91 -20.89
N CYS A 46 12.77 -1.75 -21.28
CA CYS A 46 11.81 -2.83 -21.21
C CYS A 46 12.17 -3.79 -22.35
N GLY A 47 12.91 -4.85 -22.04
CA GLY A 47 13.20 -5.93 -22.98
C GLY A 47 11.93 -6.41 -23.69
N GLY A 48 11.88 -6.17 -25.01
CA GLY A 48 10.77 -6.58 -25.87
C GLY A 48 10.49 -5.60 -27.00
N GLY A 49 11.44 -5.44 -27.94
CA GLY A 49 11.32 -5.11 -29.37
C GLY A 49 10.26 -4.13 -29.93
N SER A 50 9.48 -3.43 -29.12
CA SER A 50 8.33 -2.63 -29.57
C SER A 50 8.73 -1.19 -29.90
N GLY A 51 9.83 -0.69 -29.34
CA GLY A 51 10.23 0.71 -29.40
C GLY A 51 9.37 1.66 -28.57
N ALA A 52 8.41 1.12 -27.80
CA ALA A 52 7.53 1.90 -26.93
C ALA A 52 8.33 2.50 -25.76
N ARG A 53 8.18 3.81 -25.53
CA ARG A 53 8.90 4.50 -24.45
C ARG A 53 8.26 5.84 -24.09
N VAL A 54 8.50 6.26 -22.86
CA VAL A 54 8.23 7.64 -22.42
C VAL A 54 9.33 8.54 -22.97
N LEU A 55 8.94 9.63 -23.62
CA LEU A 55 9.81 10.65 -24.20
C LEU A 55 10.11 11.77 -23.19
N SER A 56 9.09 12.25 -22.51
CA SER A 56 9.22 13.30 -21.49
C SER A 56 8.09 13.24 -20.47
N GLU A 57 8.33 13.88 -19.33
CA GLU A 57 7.38 14.05 -18.24
C GLU A 57 7.32 15.55 -17.91
N THR A 58 6.11 16.10 -17.89
CA THR A 58 5.84 17.49 -17.51
C THR A 58 4.95 17.49 -16.29
N GLU A 59 5.42 18.10 -15.19
CA GLU A 59 4.60 18.30 -14.00
C GLU A 59 3.56 19.40 -14.26
N LEU A 60 2.29 19.05 -14.06
CA LEU A 60 1.16 19.98 -14.17
C LEU A 60 0.80 20.60 -12.81
N ALA A 61 0.89 19.81 -11.75
CA ALA A 61 0.67 20.24 -10.38
C ALA A 61 1.37 19.30 -9.39
N ALA A 62 1.75 19.81 -8.22
CA ALA A 62 2.31 19.02 -7.14
C ALA A 62 1.81 19.46 -5.78
N THR A 63 1.78 18.51 -4.86
CA THR A 63 1.53 18.67 -3.44
C THR A 63 2.67 18.01 -2.66
N ARG A 64 2.59 18.04 -1.32
CA ARG A 64 3.52 17.31 -0.44
C ARG A 64 3.61 15.81 -0.79
N TRP A 65 2.51 15.19 -1.23
CA TRP A 65 2.40 13.73 -1.34
C TRP A 65 2.26 13.23 -2.77
N LEU A 66 1.64 14.01 -3.65
CA LEU A 66 1.31 13.61 -5.01
C LEU A 66 1.72 14.67 -6.04
N ARG A 67 2.13 14.19 -7.21
CA ARG A 67 2.35 14.96 -8.44
C ARG A 67 1.38 14.49 -9.51
N PHE A 68 0.81 15.44 -10.25
CA PHE A 68 0.01 15.20 -11.44
C PHE A 68 0.84 15.58 -12.67
N VAL A 69 1.02 14.65 -13.60
CA VAL A 69 1.98 14.77 -14.69
C VAL A 69 1.37 14.42 -16.04
N ASP A 70 1.84 15.12 -17.09
CA ASP A 70 1.66 14.73 -18.49
C ASP A 70 2.90 13.94 -18.95
N LEU A 71 2.68 12.72 -19.40
CA LEU A 71 3.69 11.86 -20.01
C LEU A 71 3.55 11.91 -21.53
N GLN A 72 4.58 12.37 -22.23
CA GLN A 72 4.69 12.19 -23.68
C GLN A 72 5.30 10.83 -23.95
N TYR A 73 4.65 9.99 -24.76
CA TYR A 73 5.12 8.64 -25.06
C TYR A 73 4.83 8.20 -26.49
N VAL A 74 5.56 7.22 -26.97
CA VAL A 74 5.30 6.51 -28.23
C VAL A 74 4.97 5.05 -27.94
N ARG A 75 4.07 4.46 -28.74
CA ARG A 75 3.72 3.02 -28.65
C ARG A 75 4.65 2.13 -29.46
N GLY A 76 5.52 2.71 -30.28
CA GLY A 76 6.54 1.99 -31.01
C GLY A 76 7.31 2.89 -31.96
N GLU A 77 8.32 2.33 -32.63
CA GLU A 77 9.15 3.09 -33.58
C GLU A 77 8.31 3.71 -34.70
N GLY A 78 8.64 4.95 -35.07
CA GLY A 78 7.95 5.70 -36.13
C GLY A 78 6.52 6.15 -35.80
N GLN A 79 5.96 5.79 -34.64
CA GLN A 79 4.63 6.26 -34.25
C GLN A 79 4.65 7.68 -33.68
N GLN A 80 3.57 8.42 -33.93
CA GLN A 80 3.39 9.77 -33.39
C GLN A 80 3.29 9.74 -31.85
N PRO A 81 3.92 10.71 -31.15
CA PRO A 81 3.77 10.88 -29.72
C PRO A 81 2.31 11.06 -29.30
N ARG A 82 1.98 10.56 -28.11
CA ARG A 82 0.71 10.81 -27.42
C ARG A 82 0.98 11.31 -26.01
N THR A 83 -0.01 11.99 -25.45
CA THR A 83 -0.05 12.39 -24.04
C THR A 83 -0.79 11.34 -23.23
N TRP A 84 -0.26 11.01 -22.05
CA TRP A 84 -0.94 10.25 -21.01
C TRP A 84 -0.86 11.02 -19.69
N GLN A 85 -1.98 11.15 -18.99
CA GLN A 85 -2.03 11.79 -17.68
C GLN A 85 -1.86 10.75 -16.57
N ALA A 86 -0.98 11.03 -15.62
CA ALA A 86 -0.69 10.12 -14.52
C ALA A 86 -0.57 10.85 -13.18
N CYS A 87 -0.82 10.12 -12.10
CA CYS A 87 -0.48 10.54 -10.75
C CYS A 87 0.79 9.79 -10.30
N GLN A 88 1.70 10.48 -9.62
CA GLN A 88 2.92 9.90 -9.06
C GLN A 88 3.12 10.37 -7.61
N ARG A 89 3.83 9.58 -6.81
CA ARG A 89 4.23 10.00 -5.46
C ARG A 89 5.30 11.10 -5.54
N SER A 90 5.21 12.08 -4.64
CA SER A 90 6.27 13.09 -4.45
C SER A 90 7.41 12.58 -3.57
N THR A 91 7.15 11.51 -2.79
CA THR A 91 8.06 11.02 -1.75
C THR A 91 9.03 9.95 -2.23
N THR A 92 8.85 9.42 -3.44
CA THR A 92 9.67 8.33 -3.97
C THR A 92 10.40 8.77 -5.22
N LYS A 93 11.60 8.21 -5.43
CA LYS A 93 12.41 8.54 -6.60
C LYS A 93 11.90 7.73 -7.80
N PRO A 94 11.80 8.32 -9.00
CA PRO A 94 11.43 7.57 -10.19
C PRO A 94 12.32 6.34 -10.38
N GLY A 95 11.70 5.19 -10.61
CA GLY A 95 12.40 3.93 -10.86
C GLY A 95 12.77 3.12 -9.62
N THR A 96 12.54 3.62 -8.40
CA THR A 96 12.69 2.83 -7.17
C THR A 96 11.42 2.04 -6.86
N ILE A 97 11.49 1.20 -5.82
CA ILE A 97 10.32 0.54 -5.24
C ILE A 97 9.66 1.53 -4.28
N ASP A 98 8.33 1.68 -4.32
CA ASP A 98 7.66 2.64 -3.44
C ASP A 98 7.38 2.05 -2.06
N ALA A 99 6.91 0.81 -2.02
CA ALA A 99 6.39 0.18 -0.81
C ALA A 99 6.56 -1.35 -0.81
N VAL A 100 6.24 -1.95 0.33
CA VAL A 100 6.13 -3.39 0.51
C VAL A 100 4.74 -3.76 0.98
N ALA A 101 4.30 -4.97 0.63
CA ALA A 101 3.12 -5.61 1.21
C ALA A 101 3.52 -6.99 1.73
N VAL A 102 3.08 -7.37 2.92
CA VAL A 102 3.55 -8.57 3.60
C VAL A 102 2.48 -9.65 3.56
N PHE A 103 2.67 -10.63 2.67
CA PHE A 103 1.85 -11.83 2.66
C PHE A 103 2.35 -12.78 3.75
N SER A 104 1.71 -12.74 4.92
CA SER A 104 2.13 -13.52 6.08
C SER A 104 1.11 -14.57 6.47
N VAL A 105 1.56 -15.82 6.57
CA VAL A 105 0.73 -16.94 7.02
C VAL A 105 1.12 -17.26 8.46
N ILE A 106 0.13 -17.27 9.34
CA ILE A 106 0.30 -17.67 10.73
C ILE A 106 -0.15 -19.11 10.94
N THR A 107 0.71 -19.89 11.58
CA THR A 107 0.47 -21.30 11.93
C THR A 107 0.49 -21.47 13.43
N ARG A 108 -0.43 -22.29 13.96
CA ARG A 108 -0.48 -22.70 15.37
C ARG A 108 -0.79 -24.20 15.46
N ALA A 109 -0.25 -24.87 16.46
CA ALA A 109 -0.49 -26.27 16.71
C ALA A 109 -2.00 -26.55 16.84
N GLY A 110 -2.49 -27.51 16.05
CA GLY A 110 -3.89 -27.92 16.06
C GLY A 110 -4.88 -26.91 15.46
N ARG A 111 -4.41 -25.86 14.77
CA ARG A 111 -5.26 -24.91 14.04
C ARG A 111 -4.91 -24.88 12.56
N GLU A 112 -5.89 -24.52 11.74
CA GLU A 112 -5.65 -24.28 10.32
C GLU A 112 -4.79 -23.02 10.12
N PRO A 113 -3.93 -22.99 9.09
CA PRO A 113 -3.18 -21.78 8.74
C PRO A 113 -4.11 -20.62 8.39
N GLN A 114 -3.75 -19.42 8.85
CA GLN A 114 -4.51 -18.20 8.59
C GLN A 114 -3.65 -17.16 7.88
N LEU A 115 -4.26 -16.37 7.01
CA LEU A 115 -3.65 -15.18 6.42
C LEU A 115 -3.81 -14.00 7.38
N LEU A 116 -2.71 -13.38 7.76
CA LEU A 116 -2.74 -12.14 8.51
C LEU A 116 -3.11 -10.98 7.58
N VAL A 117 -4.09 -10.19 7.98
CA VAL A 117 -4.55 -9.00 7.27
C VAL A 117 -4.74 -7.86 8.25
N VAL A 118 -4.79 -6.64 7.71
CA VAL A 118 -5.09 -5.43 8.48
C VAL A 118 -6.32 -4.74 7.93
N LYS A 119 -7.04 -4.05 8.83
CA LYS A 119 -8.17 -3.20 8.51
C LYS A 119 -7.84 -1.76 8.89
N GLN A 120 -7.93 -0.87 7.91
CA GLN A 120 -7.65 0.55 8.12
C GLN A 120 -8.54 1.43 7.25
N PHE A 121 -8.89 2.62 7.75
CA PHE A 121 -9.67 3.58 6.99
C PHE A 121 -8.78 4.23 5.94
N ARG A 122 -9.14 4.09 4.65
CA ARG A 122 -8.44 4.75 3.55
C ARG A 122 -9.26 5.95 3.07
N PRO A 123 -8.84 7.20 3.33
CA PRO A 123 -9.54 8.38 2.85
C PRO A 123 -9.86 8.38 1.34
N PRO A 124 -8.98 7.89 0.43
CA PRO A 124 -9.30 7.82 -0.99
C PRO A 124 -10.48 6.88 -1.33
N VAL A 125 -10.70 5.85 -0.53
CA VAL A 125 -11.81 4.88 -0.71
C VAL A 125 -13.05 5.32 0.09
N GLY A 126 -12.85 6.16 1.11
CA GLY A 126 -13.91 6.65 1.99
C GLY A 126 -14.48 5.59 2.95
N ARG A 127 -13.75 4.49 3.18
CA ARG A 127 -14.17 3.39 4.05
C ARG A 127 -12.98 2.61 4.62
N HIS A 128 -13.27 1.71 5.55
CA HIS A 128 -12.29 0.72 5.99
C HIS A 128 -12.02 -0.28 4.88
N THR A 129 -10.75 -0.54 4.68
CA THR A 129 -10.21 -1.48 3.70
C THR A 129 -9.67 -2.69 4.41
N LEU A 130 -9.65 -3.82 3.72
CA LEU A 130 -9.01 -5.05 4.15
C LEU A 130 -7.78 -5.27 3.25
N GLU A 131 -6.58 -5.23 3.84
CA GLU A 131 -5.32 -5.19 3.11
C GLU A 131 -4.29 -6.13 3.77
N LEU A 132 -3.16 -6.37 3.09
CA LEU A 132 -1.98 -6.93 3.75
C LEU A 132 -1.29 -5.84 4.58
N PRO A 133 -0.55 -6.19 5.66
CA PRO A 133 0.36 -5.25 6.30
C PRO A 133 1.30 -4.64 5.26
N ALA A 134 1.48 -3.32 5.27
CA ALA A 134 2.18 -2.64 4.19
C ALA A 134 2.70 -1.26 4.59
N GLY A 135 3.86 -0.88 4.04
CA GLY A 135 4.42 0.45 4.25
C GLY A 135 5.53 0.80 3.27
N LEU A 136 6.09 2.00 3.45
CA LEU A 136 7.11 2.53 2.55
C LEU A 136 8.48 1.92 2.86
N ILE A 137 9.33 1.84 1.84
CA ILE A 137 10.72 1.39 2.02
C ILE A 137 11.59 2.59 2.40
N ASP A 138 12.36 2.44 3.48
CA ASP A 138 13.31 3.46 3.91
C ASP A 138 14.56 3.50 3.03
N ALA A 139 15.26 4.63 3.05
CA ALA A 139 16.44 4.82 2.22
C ALA A 139 17.56 3.82 2.57
N GLY A 140 17.90 2.95 1.61
CA GLY A 140 18.94 1.92 1.78
C GLY A 140 18.43 0.61 2.39
N GLU A 141 17.14 0.53 2.72
CA GLU A 141 16.48 -0.68 3.21
C GLU A 141 16.18 -1.64 2.04
N SER A 142 16.35 -2.96 2.24
CA SER A 142 15.87 -3.94 1.26
C SER A 142 14.36 -4.17 1.44
N PRO A 143 13.62 -4.57 0.38
CA PRO A 143 12.19 -4.87 0.50
C PRO A 143 11.89 -5.89 1.60
N GLU A 144 12.72 -6.92 1.76
CA GLU A 144 12.53 -7.95 2.77
C GLU A 144 12.67 -7.41 4.20
N VAL A 145 13.66 -6.55 4.42
CA VAL A 145 13.87 -5.88 5.72
C VAL A 145 12.70 -4.94 6.02
N ALA A 146 12.30 -4.13 5.04
CA ALA A 146 11.14 -3.24 5.15
C ALA A 146 9.88 -4.04 5.48
N GLY A 147 9.65 -5.17 4.80
CA GLY A 147 8.47 -6.01 5.02
C GLY A 147 8.38 -6.54 6.44
N LEU A 148 9.49 -7.06 6.99
CA LEU A 148 9.50 -7.56 8.37
C LEU A 148 9.35 -6.43 9.40
N ARG A 149 9.92 -5.24 9.12
CA ARG A 149 9.76 -4.05 9.96
C ARG A 149 8.30 -3.60 10.00
N GLU A 150 7.69 -3.35 8.83
CA GLU A 150 6.30 -2.92 8.71
C GLU A 150 5.33 -3.93 9.33
N LEU A 151 5.56 -5.24 9.12
CA LEU A 151 4.80 -6.29 9.79
C LEU A 151 4.85 -6.14 11.31
N LYS A 152 6.06 -5.94 11.87
CA LYS A 152 6.24 -5.79 13.32
C LYS A 152 5.61 -4.50 13.84
N GLU A 153 5.74 -3.39 13.12
CA GLU A 153 5.17 -2.09 13.50
C GLU A 153 3.64 -2.12 13.49
N GLU A 154 3.03 -2.61 12.42
CA GLU A 154 1.57 -2.62 12.26
C GLU A 154 0.88 -3.72 13.05
N THR A 155 1.57 -4.81 13.39
CA THR A 155 0.89 -5.99 13.98
C THR A 155 1.49 -6.46 15.30
N GLY A 156 2.70 -6.03 15.65
CA GLY A 156 3.44 -6.52 16.79
C GLY A 156 4.00 -7.94 16.62
N LEU A 157 3.77 -8.61 15.49
CA LEU A 157 4.21 -9.99 15.25
C LEU A 157 5.61 -10.04 14.61
N THR A 158 6.34 -11.11 14.90
CA THR A 158 7.60 -11.47 14.22
C THR A 158 7.37 -12.64 13.28
N ALA A 159 8.15 -12.69 12.20
CA ALA A 159 8.00 -13.72 11.17
C ALA A 159 9.34 -14.17 10.60
N GLN A 160 9.38 -15.40 10.11
CA GLN A 160 10.44 -15.91 9.25
C GLN A 160 10.20 -15.46 7.80
N LEU A 161 11.21 -14.84 7.19
CA LEU A 161 11.20 -14.51 5.77
C LEU A 161 11.22 -15.79 4.91
N LEU A 162 10.33 -15.86 3.93
CA LEU A 162 10.28 -16.94 2.93
C LEU A 162 10.78 -16.51 1.55
N GLY A 163 10.70 -15.20 1.25
CA GLY A 163 11.16 -14.63 -0.02
C GLY A 163 10.35 -13.40 -0.41
N SER A 164 10.55 -12.92 -1.63
CA SER A 164 9.88 -11.73 -2.16
C SER A 164 9.61 -11.85 -3.65
N THR A 165 8.67 -11.05 -4.15
CA THR A 165 8.43 -10.91 -5.60
C THR A 165 9.40 -9.90 -6.23
N GLY A 166 9.41 -9.84 -7.56
CA GLY A 166 9.84 -8.63 -8.26
C GLY A 166 8.88 -7.46 -8.03
N ARG A 167 9.18 -6.31 -8.65
CA ARG A 167 8.33 -5.11 -8.60
C ARG A 167 6.97 -5.35 -9.27
N GLN A 168 5.89 -5.07 -8.54
CA GLN A 168 4.50 -5.19 -8.98
C GLN A 168 3.84 -3.82 -9.02
N PHE A 169 3.03 -3.53 -10.04
CA PHE A 169 2.37 -2.25 -10.21
C PHE A 169 0.91 -2.33 -9.79
N LEU A 170 0.47 -1.40 -8.94
CA LEU A 170 -0.88 -1.45 -8.34
C LEU A 170 -1.97 -1.00 -9.31
N SER A 171 -1.70 0.05 -10.09
CA SER A 171 -2.65 0.58 -11.07
C SER A 171 -1.93 1.20 -12.27
N PRO A 172 -1.35 0.35 -13.16
CA PRO A 172 -0.45 0.79 -14.22
C PRO A 172 -1.10 1.70 -15.29
N GLY A 173 -2.43 1.76 -15.34
CA GLY A 173 -3.16 2.70 -16.20
C GLY A 173 -3.25 4.13 -15.64
N LEU A 174 -2.94 4.34 -14.37
CA LEU A 174 -3.12 5.62 -13.67
C LEU A 174 -1.83 6.13 -13.02
N THR A 175 -1.05 5.24 -12.41
CA THR A 175 0.10 5.60 -11.58
C THR A 175 1.27 4.65 -11.80
N GLY A 176 2.48 5.17 -11.57
CA GLY A 176 3.71 4.37 -11.47
C GLY A 176 3.89 3.70 -10.11
N GLU A 177 2.91 3.81 -9.21
CA GLU A 177 2.95 3.23 -7.86
C GLU A 177 3.14 1.72 -7.92
N ASN A 178 4.13 1.26 -7.17
CA ASN A 178 4.57 -0.11 -7.19
C ASN A 178 5.00 -0.63 -5.83
N ILE A 179 4.84 -1.94 -5.63
CA ILE A 179 5.21 -2.65 -4.41
C ILE A 179 6.12 -3.83 -4.71
N VAL A 180 6.76 -4.34 -3.67
CA VAL A 180 7.24 -5.73 -3.62
C VAL A 180 6.40 -6.48 -2.58
N THR A 181 5.90 -7.66 -2.93
CA THR A 181 5.26 -8.54 -1.95
C THR A 181 6.32 -9.38 -1.25
N VAL A 182 6.38 -9.30 0.07
CA VAL A 182 7.24 -10.11 0.93
C VAL A 182 6.42 -11.26 1.49
N PHE A 183 6.93 -12.48 1.37
CA PHE A 183 6.32 -13.68 1.92
C PHE A 183 6.96 -14.01 3.27
N ALA A 184 6.15 -14.24 4.28
CA ALA A 184 6.62 -14.57 5.61
C ALA A 184 5.76 -15.63 6.31
N GLN A 185 6.37 -16.40 7.20
CA GLN A 185 5.68 -17.36 8.06
C GLN A 185 5.78 -16.90 9.51
N ILE A 186 4.64 -16.86 10.19
CA ILE A 186 4.55 -16.52 11.62
C ILE A 186 4.29 -17.82 12.38
N ASP A 187 5.19 -18.14 13.32
CA ASP A 187 4.90 -19.12 14.36
C ASP A 187 4.04 -18.44 15.42
N GLY A 188 2.76 -18.78 15.43
CA GLY A 188 1.78 -18.20 16.35
C GLY A 188 1.82 -18.79 17.76
N ASP A 189 2.64 -19.82 18.01
CA ASP A 189 2.88 -20.42 19.32
C ASP A 189 4.23 -19.96 19.92
N ALA A 190 5.06 -19.26 19.14
CA ALA A 190 6.30 -18.68 19.62
C ALA A 190 6.04 -17.68 20.77
N PRO A 191 6.88 -17.65 21.83
CA PRO A 191 6.70 -16.77 22.98
C PRO A 191 6.58 -15.28 22.62
N GLU A 192 7.35 -14.82 21.64
CA GLU A 192 7.37 -13.43 21.18
C GLU A 192 6.09 -13.00 20.43
N ASN A 193 5.25 -13.94 20.03
CA ASN A 193 4.01 -13.71 19.27
C ASN A 193 2.73 -13.91 20.11
N GLN A 194 2.85 -14.16 21.42
CA GLN A 194 1.70 -14.37 22.31
C GLN A 194 1.00 -13.08 22.72
N ASP A 195 1.74 -11.98 22.87
CA ASP A 195 1.22 -10.67 23.25
C ASP A 195 1.81 -9.59 22.32
N PRO A 196 1.41 -9.59 21.04
CA PRO A 196 1.99 -8.69 20.05
C PRO A 196 1.53 -7.25 20.33
N VAL A 197 2.49 -6.34 20.43
CA VAL A 197 2.24 -4.90 20.63
C VAL A 197 2.62 -4.15 19.36
N GLN A 198 1.63 -3.48 18.77
CA GLN A 198 1.84 -2.60 17.62
C GLN A 198 2.67 -1.38 18.05
N CYS A 199 3.57 -0.91 17.18
CA CYS A 199 4.37 0.29 17.39
C CYS A 199 4.38 1.25 16.20
N ALA A 200 3.49 1.04 15.22
CA ALA A 200 3.24 1.99 14.14
C ALA A 200 2.70 3.32 14.67
N ASP A 201 3.02 4.42 13.97
CA ASP A 201 2.51 5.76 14.30
C ASP A 201 0.97 5.81 14.37
N ASP A 202 0.31 5.00 13.55
CA ASP A 202 -1.15 4.86 13.46
C ASP A 202 -1.67 3.57 14.12
N ALA A 203 -0.94 2.96 15.07
CA ALA A 203 -1.30 1.68 15.69
C ALA A 203 -2.76 1.61 16.18
N GLY A 204 -3.32 2.71 16.71
CA GLY A 204 -4.72 2.76 17.16
C GLY A 204 -5.78 2.78 16.05
N ALA A 205 -5.38 3.00 14.80
CA ALA A 205 -6.25 3.05 13.62
C ALA A 205 -6.19 1.79 12.75
N ILE A 206 -5.20 0.92 12.99
CA ILE A 206 -4.99 -0.33 12.25
C ILE A 206 -5.46 -1.50 13.10
N GLN A 207 -6.49 -2.21 12.65
CA GLN A 207 -6.99 -3.41 13.31
C GLN A 207 -6.43 -4.65 12.63
N ILE A 208 -5.98 -5.63 13.42
CA ILE A 208 -5.44 -6.90 12.92
C ILE A 208 -6.59 -7.92 12.79
N ASP A 209 -6.59 -8.70 11.72
CA ASP A 209 -7.50 -9.84 11.56
C ASP A 209 -6.77 -11.06 10.96
N MET A 210 -7.32 -12.25 11.12
CA MET A 210 -6.74 -13.51 10.65
C MET A 210 -7.77 -14.33 9.90
N LEU A 211 -7.63 -14.39 8.57
CA LEU A 211 -8.59 -15.08 7.72
C LEU A 211 -8.17 -16.53 7.48
N PRO A 212 -9.09 -17.50 7.51
CA PRO A 212 -8.77 -18.89 7.21
C PRO A 212 -8.26 -19.02 5.77
N LEU A 213 -7.05 -19.55 5.59
CA LEU A 213 -6.40 -19.57 4.28
C LEU A 213 -7.13 -20.51 3.30
N ARG A 214 -7.61 -21.67 3.78
CA ARG A 214 -8.29 -22.68 2.93
C ARG A 214 -9.64 -22.22 2.39
N SER A 215 -10.33 -21.35 3.12
CA SER A 215 -11.63 -20.79 2.75
C SER A 215 -11.52 -19.27 2.61
N LEU A 216 -10.39 -18.82 2.06
CA LEU A 216 -10.12 -17.40 1.87
C LEU A 216 -11.18 -16.72 0.97
N PRO A 217 -11.65 -17.31 -0.15
CA PRO A 217 -12.72 -16.69 -0.94
C PRO A 217 -13.99 -16.39 -0.14
N GLU A 218 -14.44 -17.33 0.68
CA GLU A 218 -15.62 -17.18 1.55
C GLU A 218 -15.37 -16.10 2.60
N ALA A 219 -14.21 -16.15 3.27
CA ALA A 219 -13.85 -15.17 4.28
C ALA A 219 -13.75 -13.75 3.72
N LEU A 220 -13.23 -13.56 2.50
CA LEU A 220 -13.19 -12.23 1.86
C LEU A 220 -14.60 -11.73 1.52
N ALA A 221 -15.47 -12.59 1.00
CA ALA A 221 -16.85 -12.23 0.70
C ALA A 221 -17.61 -11.79 1.97
N GLU A 222 -17.37 -12.45 3.11
CA GLU A 222 -17.94 -12.05 4.40
C GLU A 222 -17.48 -10.65 4.84
N GLN A 223 -16.22 -10.28 4.57
CA GLN A 223 -15.71 -8.94 4.88
C GLN A 223 -16.36 -7.87 3.99
N GLU A 224 -16.64 -8.18 2.72
CA GLU A 224 -17.39 -7.28 1.84
C GLU A 224 -18.83 -7.07 2.32
N VAL A 225 -19.51 -8.15 2.76
CA VAL A 225 -20.84 -8.07 3.38
C VAL A 225 -20.81 -7.24 4.66
N ALA A 226 -19.72 -7.33 5.44
CA ALA A 226 -19.49 -6.50 6.61
C ALA A 226 -19.14 -5.03 6.28
N GLY A 227 -19.02 -4.67 5.00
CA GLY A 227 -18.84 -3.30 4.52
C GLY A 227 -17.39 -2.88 4.29
N PHE A 228 -16.42 -3.79 4.40
CA PHE A 228 -15.02 -3.51 4.09
C PHE A 228 -14.80 -3.48 2.57
N ALA A 229 -13.94 -2.58 2.10
CA ALA A 229 -13.39 -2.68 0.74
C ALA A 229 -12.19 -3.62 0.74
N VAL A 230 -12.31 -4.76 0.08
CA VAL A 230 -11.22 -5.74 -0.01
C VAL A 230 -10.21 -5.32 -1.07
N TRP A 231 -8.93 -5.27 -0.70
CA TRP A 231 -7.85 -5.01 -1.65
C TRP A 231 -7.76 -6.12 -2.70
N VAL A 232 -7.65 -5.72 -3.98
CA VAL A 232 -7.69 -6.64 -5.12
C VAL A 232 -6.64 -7.75 -5.05
N GLY A 233 -5.49 -7.50 -4.40
CA GLY A 233 -4.44 -8.52 -4.23
C GLY A 233 -4.90 -9.71 -3.39
N LEU A 234 -5.74 -9.51 -2.38
CA LEU A 234 -6.33 -10.60 -1.59
C LEU A 234 -7.24 -11.48 -2.46
N TRP A 235 -8.07 -10.85 -3.29
CA TRP A 235 -8.91 -11.57 -4.25
C TRP A 235 -8.09 -12.30 -5.31
N ALA A 236 -6.99 -11.72 -5.81
CA ALA A 236 -6.12 -12.38 -6.77
C ALA A 236 -5.54 -13.70 -6.21
N VAL A 237 -5.11 -13.70 -4.95
CA VAL A 237 -4.67 -14.92 -4.25
C VAL A 237 -5.81 -15.92 -4.12
N ALA A 238 -6.97 -15.50 -3.62
CA ALA A 238 -8.12 -16.36 -3.42
C ALA A 238 -8.59 -17.02 -4.73
N GLN A 239 -8.55 -16.28 -5.85
CA GLN A 239 -8.88 -16.80 -7.17
C GLN A 239 -7.82 -17.78 -7.69
N GLY A 240 -6.54 -17.53 -7.42
CA GLY A 240 -5.48 -18.50 -7.72
C GLY A 240 -5.68 -19.83 -7.01
N MET A 241 -6.03 -19.79 -5.72
CA MET A 241 -6.36 -21.00 -4.94
C MET A 241 -7.57 -21.73 -5.51
N ARG A 242 -8.63 -20.98 -5.84
CA ARG A 242 -9.85 -21.53 -6.46
C ARG A 242 -9.55 -22.16 -7.82
N LEU A 243 -8.73 -21.53 -8.64
CA LEU A 243 -8.33 -22.05 -9.95
C LEU A 243 -7.60 -23.39 -9.78
N SER A 244 -6.71 -23.51 -8.79
CA SER A 244 -6.03 -24.77 -8.48
C SER A 244 -7.00 -25.88 -8.08
N SER A 245 -8.10 -25.56 -7.40
CA SER A 245 -9.13 -26.54 -7.06
C SER A 245 -10.03 -26.90 -8.24
N LEU A 246 -10.37 -25.94 -9.10
CA LEU A 246 -11.26 -26.14 -10.26
C LEU A 246 -10.54 -26.81 -11.43
N MET A 247 -9.24 -26.61 -11.58
CA MET A 247 -8.45 -27.08 -12.70
C MET A 247 -7.15 -27.76 -12.24
N PRO A 248 -7.22 -28.82 -11.40
CA PRO A 248 -6.05 -29.41 -10.76
C PRO A 248 -5.01 -29.93 -11.76
N GLY A 249 -5.44 -30.58 -12.85
CA GLY A 249 -4.53 -31.09 -13.88
C GLY A 249 -3.77 -30.00 -14.65
N VAL A 250 -4.37 -28.81 -14.81
CA VAL A 250 -3.76 -27.71 -15.57
C VAL A 250 -2.60 -27.06 -14.82
N LEU A 251 -2.67 -27.02 -13.47
CA LEU A 251 -1.59 -26.44 -12.65
C LEU A 251 -0.60 -27.50 -12.15
N ALA A 252 -1.00 -28.77 -12.05
CA ALA A 252 -0.11 -29.87 -11.68
C ALA A 252 0.89 -30.24 -12.81
N GLY A 253 0.66 -29.77 -14.04
CA GLY A 253 1.51 -30.07 -15.20
C GLY A 253 1.30 -31.49 -15.74
N GLU A 254 0.11 -32.06 -15.56
CA GLU A 254 -0.31 -33.38 -16.07
C GLU A 254 -1.02 -33.28 -17.43
#